data_AF-A0A7C3CRS1-F1
#
_entry.id   AF-A0A7C3CRS1-F1
#
_cell.length_a   1.000
_cell.length_b   1.000
_cell.length_c   1.000
_cell.angle_alpha   90.00
_cell.angle_beta   90.00
_cell.angle_gamma   90.00
#
_symmetry.space_group_name_H-M   'P 1'
#
loop_
_entity.id
_entity.type
_entity.pdbx_description
1 polymer ?
#
loop_
_entity_poly.entity_id
_entity_poly.type
_entity_poly.pdbx_seq_one_letter_code
_entity_poly.pdbx_strand_id
1 'polypeptide(L)'
;MDPRRRWAARLALVAALILAVLGQVYFFHRRAYLWDGLALHGLAALCFGLAWRWSLPARPRHPSSLAAWLEERPIPAALLAVGLGLSFTATLLSRGRTWQQATGDVVLLWSLGLLAAGLAAWFGSGGSAVGQVSNLPNVPEEGPKGLGDLRGVGSGGSGVGQVLNLPNAWRRWPGRLRHLPRRTWIEAGIVVALTLLAASLRFSALGSVPYTVGGDEAWHGLLARQVLHGELRNPFVMGYMSMPTAFYWPLSWALRLAGDSVVGLRVPAALVGSLTVPLLYLFARSLWGRRTALLAALFLAAWDYPIHYSRLGANNIWDPLFVLLALWALDRG
;
A
#
# COMPACT_ATOMS: atom_id res chain seq x y z
N MET A 1 -3.23 -26.00 -9.17
CA MET A 1 -4.18 -25.60 -10.24
C MET A 1 -4.27 -26.69 -11.29
N ASP A 2 -5.49 -27.08 -11.65
CA ASP A 2 -5.77 -27.97 -12.79
C ASP A 2 -5.13 -27.42 -14.09
N PRO A 3 -4.40 -28.23 -14.87
CA PRO A 3 -3.88 -27.85 -16.19
C PRO A 3 -4.93 -27.21 -17.10
N ARG A 4 -6.17 -27.70 -17.09
CA ARG A 4 -7.26 -27.17 -17.93
C ARG A 4 -7.64 -25.74 -17.55
N ARG A 5 -7.73 -25.45 -16.24
CA ARG A 5 -7.98 -24.09 -15.73
C ARG A 5 -6.87 -23.11 -16.10
N ARG A 6 -5.60 -23.56 -16.08
CA ARG A 6 -4.46 -22.74 -16.51
C ARG A 6 -4.53 -22.37 -17.98
N TRP A 7 -4.93 -23.32 -18.83
CA TRP A 7 -5.13 -23.07 -20.26
C TRP A 7 -6.31 -22.12 -20.52
N ALA A 8 -7.45 -22.34 -19.87
CA ALA A 8 -8.60 -21.45 -19.97
C ALA A 8 -8.27 -20.00 -19.55
N ALA A 9 -7.51 -19.83 -18.46
CA ALA A 9 -7.06 -18.51 -18.01
C ALA A 9 -6.16 -17.82 -19.05
N ARG A 10 -5.23 -18.55 -19.67
CA ARG A 10 -4.36 -18.00 -20.73
C ARG A 10 -5.14 -17.60 -21.97
N LEU A 11 -6.07 -18.43 -22.42
CA LEU A 11 -6.92 -18.13 -23.58
C LEU A 11 -7.79 -16.90 -23.33
N ALA A 12 -8.41 -16.81 -22.15
CA ALA A 12 -9.18 -15.63 -21.75
C ALA A 12 -8.31 -14.36 -21.70
N LEU A 13 -7.04 -14.47 -21.24
CA LEU A 13 -6.11 -13.35 -21.25
C LEU A 13 -5.74 -12.90 -22.67
N VAL A 14 -5.46 -13.85 -23.58
CA VAL A 14 -5.17 -13.54 -24.99
C VAL A 14 -6.37 -12.88 -25.66
N ALA A 15 -7.58 -13.39 -25.44
CA ALA A 15 -8.81 -12.78 -25.94
C ALA A 15 -8.99 -11.35 -25.39
N ALA A 16 -8.73 -11.13 -24.10
CA ALA A 16 -8.78 -9.80 -23.50
C ALA A 16 -7.82 -8.81 -24.18
N LEU A 17 -6.59 -9.23 -24.47
CA LEU A 17 -5.59 -8.38 -25.14
C LEU A 17 -6.02 -8.04 -26.58
N ILE A 18 -6.50 -9.02 -27.34
CA ILE A 18 -6.98 -8.81 -28.72
C ILE A 18 -8.15 -7.83 -28.74
N LEU A 19 -9.14 -8.03 -27.85
CA LEU A 19 -10.32 -7.17 -27.75
C LEU A 19 -9.95 -5.74 -27.33
N ALA A 20 -9.01 -5.57 -26.39
CA ALA A 20 -8.53 -4.26 -25.98
C ALA A 20 -7.82 -3.53 -27.14
N VAL A 21 -6.97 -4.22 -27.89
CA VAL A 21 -6.30 -3.66 -29.08
C VAL A 21 -7.32 -3.26 -30.15
N LEU A 22 -8.31 -4.10 -30.43
CA LEU A 22 -9.38 -3.78 -31.38
C LEU A 22 -10.21 -2.58 -30.91
N GLY A 23 -10.58 -2.53 -29.63
CA GLY A 23 -11.26 -1.37 -29.05
C GLY A 23 -10.44 -0.08 -29.20
N GLN A 24 -9.13 -0.17 -29.02
CA GLN A 24 -8.21 0.96 -29.19
C GLN A 24 -8.13 1.42 -30.65
N VAL A 25 -8.12 0.48 -31.61
CA VAL A 25 -8.17 0.81 -33.04
C VAL A 25 -9.46 1.57 -33.37
N TYR A 26 -10.60 1.17 -32.81
CA TYR A 26 -11.87 1.87 -33.00
C TYR A 26 -11.82 3.31 -32.46
N PHE A 27 -11.29 3.53 -31.27
CA PHE A 27 -11.14 4.88 -30.71
C PHE A 27 -10.22 5.78 -31.54
N PHE A 28 -9.15 5.24 -32.11
CA PHE A 28 -8.20 6.03 -32.90
C PHE A 28 -8.66 6.28 -34.34
N HIS A 29 -9.15 5.24 -35.02
CA HIS A 29 -9.35 5.27 -36.48
C HIS A 29 -10.83 5.36 -36.87
N ARG A 30 -11.76 5.06 -35.96
CA ARG A 30 -13.20 4.94 -36.24
C ARG A 30 -14.04 5.65 -35.18
N ARG A 31 -13.71 6.92 -34.91
CA ARG A 31 -14.37 7.76 -33.88
C ARG A 31 -15.90 7.87 -34.01
N ALA A 32 -16.48 7.64 -35.20
CA ALA A 32 -17.93 7.56 -35.39
C ALA A 32 -18.57 6.34 -34.69
N TYR A 33 -17.77 5.32 -34.34
CA TYR A 33 -18.18 4.05 -33.73
C TYR A 33 -17.64 3.92 -32.29
N LEU A 34 -17.67 5.02 -31.53
CA LEU A 34 -17.20 5.06 -30.15
C LEU A 34 -17.82 3.95 -29.26
N TRP A 35 -19.10 3.67 -29.45
CA TRP A 35 -19.82 2.64 -28.69
C TRP A 35 -19.27 1.23 -28.94
N ASP A 36 -18.84 0.93 -30.17
CA ASP A 36 -18.23 -0.35 -30.50
C ASP A 36 -16.85 -0.49 -29.83
N GLY A 37 -16.06 0.58 -29.84
CA GLY A 37 -14.78 0.64 -29.13
C GLY A 37 -14.93 0.44 -27.61
N LEU A 38 -15.99 1.02 -27.03
CA LEU A 38 -16.34 0.84 -25.62
C LEU A 38 -16.82 -0.58 -25.31
N ALA A 39 -17.67 -1.15 -26.16
CA ALA A 39 -18.16 -2.52 -26.01
C ALA A 39 -17.00 -3.53 -26.06
N LEU A 40 -16.05 -3.35 -26.98
CA LEU A 40 -14.83 -4.16 -27.08
C LEU A 40 -13.96 -4.07 -25.82
N HIS A 41 -13.77 -2.88 -25.25
CA HIS A 41 -13.09 -2.71 -23.97
C HIS A 41 -13.85 -3.35 -22.80
N GLY A 42 -15.18 -3.27 -22.80
CA GLY A 42 -16.02 -3.95 -21.81
C GLY A 42 -15.85 -5.47 -21.85
N LEU A 43 -15.88 -6.06 -23.05
CA LEU A 43 -15.61 -7.49 -23.24
C LEU A 43 -14.18 -7.87 -22.85
N ALA A 44 -13.18 -7.04 -23.19
CA ALA A 44 -11.80 -7.24 -22.77
C ALA A 44 -11.68 -7.30 -21.24
N ALA A 45 -12.34 -6.39 -20.52
CA ALA A 45 -12.36 -6.37 -19.07
C ALA A 45 -13.01 -7.62 -18.47
N LEU A 46 -14.11 -8.12 -19.05
CA LEU A 46 -14.75 -9.37 -18.63
C LEU A 46 -13.83 -10.58 -18.83
N CYS A 47 -13.21 -10.70 -20.00
CA CYS A 47 -12.24 -11.76 -20.30
C CYS A 47 -11.05 -11.72 -19.35
N PHE A 48 -10.52 -10.53 -19.05
CA PHE A 48 -9.45 -10.34 -18.07
C PHE A 48 -9.90 -10.74 -16.66
N GLY A 49 -11.11 -10.36 -16.24
CA GLY A 49 -11.67 -10.75 -14.94
C GLY A 49 -11.84 -12.27 -14.78
N LEU A 50 -12.24 -12.97 -15.85
CA LEU A 50 -12.31 -14.43 -15.88
C LEU A 50 -10.91 -15.06 -15.81
N ALA A 51 -9.98 -14.57 -16.61
CA ALA A 51 -8.58 -15.01 -16.58
C ALA A 51 -7.97 -14.85 -15.17
N TRP A 52 -8.24 -13.71 -14.53
CA TRP A 52 -7.82 -13.43 -13.17
C TRP A 52 -8.45 -14.40 -12.16
N ARG A 53 -9.79 -14.53 -12.15
CA ARG A 53 -10.51 -15.43 -11.23
C ARG A 53 -10.03 -16.86 -11.33
N TRP A 54 -9.76 -17.35 -12.54
CA TRP A 54 -9.28 -18.71 -12.73
C TRP A 54 -7.81 -18.88 -12.35
N SER A 55 -7.03 -17.81 -12.29
CA SER A 55 -5.62 -17.82 -11.89
C SER A 55 -5.39 -17.71 -10.38
N LEU A 56 -6.40 -17.31 -9.61
CA LEU A 56 -6.29 -17.16 -8.16
C LEU A 56 -6.21 -18.53 -7.45
N PRO A 57 -5.31 -18.70 -6.45
CA PRO A 57 -5.37 -19.83 -5.53
C PRO A 57 -6.66 -19.76 -4.69
N ALA A 58 -7.10 -20.91 -4.16
CA ALA A 58 -8.25 -20.97 -3.27
C ALA A 58 -8.00 -20.09 -2.03
N ARG A 59 -8.82 -19.05 -1.84
CA ARG A 59 -8.70 -18.14 -0.70
C ARG A 59 -9.10 -18.84 0.61
N PRO A 60 -8.49 -18.49 1.76
CA PRO A 60 -9.03 -18.83 3.06
C PRO A 60 -10.45 -18.26 3.23
N ARG A 61 -11.30 -18.96 3.97
CA ARG A 61 -12.65 -18.48 4.33
C ARG A 61 -12.53 -17.29 5.29
N HIS A 62 -12.97 -16.11 4.85
CA HIS A 62 -13.26 -14.98 5.74
C HIS A 62 -14.65 -15.14 6.37
N PRO A 63 -14.93 -14.50 7.52
CA PRO A 63 -16.27 -14.46 8.10
C PRO A 63 -17.28 -13.99 7.04
N SER A 64 -18.37 -14.74 6.93
CA SER A 64 -19.34 -14.66 5.84
C SER A 64 -20.28 -13.46 5.92
N SER A 65 -20.23 -12.66 6.99
CA SER A 65 -21.04 -11.45 7.17
C SER A 65 -20.31 -10.35 7.95
N LEU A 66 -20.69 -9.09 7.69
CA LEU A 66 -20.22 -7.92 8.44
C LEU A 66 -20.56 -8.04 9.93
N ALA A 67 -21.73 -8.59 10.26
CA ALA A 67 -22.18 -8.80 11.63
C ALA A 67 -21.25 -9.78 12.38
N ALA A 68 -20.91 -10.91 11.76
CA ALA A 68 -19.97 -11.87 12.34
C ALA A 68 -18.58 -11.25 12.56
N TRP A 69 -18.11 -10.41 11.63
CA TRP A 69 -16.83 -9.70 11.80
C TRP A 69 -16.85 -8.69 12.95
N LEU A 70 -17.96 -7.95 13.12
CA LEU A 70 -18.14 -6.99 14.21
C LEU A 70 -18.19 -7.68 15.57
N GLU A 71 -18.87 -8.83 15.66
CA GLU A 71 -18.96 -9.65 16.88
C GLU A 71 -17.61 -10.28 17.24
N GLU A 72 -16.85 -10.77 16.25
CA GLU A 72 -15.51 -11.34 16.47
C GLU A 72 -14.45 -10.31 16.85
N ARG A 73 -14.66 -9.02 16.51
CA ARG A 73 -13.64 -7.95 16.65
C ARG A 73 -14.22 -6.64 17.19
N PRO A 74 -14.75 -6.60 18.42
CA PRO A 74 -15.43 -5.42 18.96
C PRO A 74 -14.48 -4.23 19.15
N ILE A 75 -13.22 -4.48 19.55
CA ILE A 75 -12.23 -3.41 19.77
C ILE A 75 -11.81 -2.76 18.44
N PRO A 76 -11.35 -3.50 17.40
CA PRO A 76 -11.11 -2.93 16.08
C PRO A 76 -12.33 -2.22 15.49
N ALA A 77 -13.54 -2.80 15.65
CA ALA A 77 -14.77 -2.19 15.17
C ALA A 77 -15.07 -0.84 15.84
N ALA A 78 -14.96 -0.76 17.16
CA ALA A 78 -15.16 0.49 17.90
C ALA A 78 -14.12 1.56 17.51
N LEU A 79 -12.85 1.17 17.38
CA LEU A 79 -11.79 2.08 16.95
C LEU A 79 -12.02 2.61 15.52
N LEU A 80 -12.48 1.76 14.60
CA LEU A 80 -12.86 2.20 13.25
C LEU A 80 -14.07 3.14 13.27
N ALA A 81 -15.09 2.85 14.08
CA ALA A 81 -16.27 3.71 14.20
C ALA A 81 -15.90 5.10 14.74
N VAL A 82 -15.06 5.15 15.79
CA VAL A 82 -14.51 6.42 16.32
C VAL A 82 -13.68 7.13 15.25
N GLY A 83 -12.80 6.41 14.56
CA GLY A 83 -11.97 6.98 13.50
C GLY A 83 -12.78 7.59 12.35
N LEU A 84 -13.84 6.90 11.92
CA LEU A 84 -14.79 7.38 10.93
C LEU A 84 -15.57 8.60 11.42
N GLY A 85 -16.06 8.57 12.67
CA GLY A 85 -16.79 9.70 13.27
C GLY A 85 -15.93 10.97 13.37
N LEU A 86 -14.66 10.83 13.79
CA LEU A 86 -13.70 11.95 13.85
C LEU A 86 -13.39 12.50 12.45
N SER A 87 -13.16 11.62 11.47
CA SER A 87 -12.88 12.01 10.08
C SER A 87 -14.08 12.68 9.42
N PHE A 88 -15.29 12.18 9.68
CA PHE A 88 -16.54 12.76 9.20
C PHE A 88 -16.80 14.14 9.81
N THR A 89 -16.60 14.27 11.12
CA THR A 89 -16.69 15.56 11.83
C THR A 89 -15.68 16.56 11.29
N ALA A 90 -14.43 16.15 11.09
CA ALA A 90 -13.40 16.99 10.46
C ALA A 90 -13.84 17.46 9.07
N THR A 91 -14.42 16.56 8.26
CA THR A 91 -14.95 16.90 6.93
C THR A 91 -16.12 17.88 6.99
N LEU A 92 -17.04 17.74 7.96
CA LEU A 92 -18.14 18.69 8.13
C LEU A 92 -17.62 20.06 8.58
N LEU A 93 -16.65 20.09 9.50
CA LEU A 93 -16.05 21.32 10.00
C LEU A 93 -15.20 22.05 8.96
N SER A 94 -14.69 21.35 7.94
CA SER A 94 -13.96 21.98 6.83
C SER A 94 -14.90 22.62 5.80
N ARG A 95 -16.20 22.27 5.78
CA ARG A 95 -17.17 22.85 4.84
C ARG A 95 -17.25 24.36 5.02
N GLY A 96 -17.16 25.09 3.90
CA GLY A 96 -17.24 26.54 3.89
C GLY A 96 -15.99 27.27 4.38
N ARG A 97 -14.92 26.57 4.78
CA ARG A 97 -13.67 27.23 5.15
C ARG A 97 -12.92 27.73 3.94
N THR A 98 -12.38 28.94 4.02
CA THR A 98 -11.50 29.51 3.00
C THR A 98 -10.07 28.97 3.15
N TRP A 99 -9.21 29.23 2.16
CA TRP A 99 -7.84 28.68 2.13
C TRP A 99 -6.90 29.30 3.20
N GLN A 100 -7.21 30.51 3.66
CA GLN A 100 -6.42 31.27 4.64
C GLN A 100 -6.86 31.02 6.09
N GLN A 101 -8.04 30.43 6.29
CA GLN A 101 -8.55 30.15 7.63
C GLN A 101 -7.75 29.04 8.30
N ALA A 102 -7.52 29.19 9.61
CA ALA A 102 -6.86 28.17 10.40
C ALA A 102 -7.71 26.90 10.48
N THR A 103 -7.06 25.74 10.34
CA THR A 103 -7.72 24.42 10.38
C THR A 103 -7.03 23.45 11.33
N GLY A 104 -6.32 23.95 12.34
CA GLY A 104 -5.61 23.10 13.30
C GLY A 104 -6.52 22.13 14.04
N ASP A 105 -7.73 22.56 14.36
CA ASP A 105 -8.82 21.75 14.91
C ASP A 105 -9.23 20.60 13.98
N VAL A 106 -9.43 20.89 12.69
CA VAL A 106 -9.80 19.90 11.67
C VAL A 106 -8.66 18.90 11.45
N VAL A 107 -7.42 19.38 11.35
CA VAL A 107 -6.23 18.54 11.17
C VAL A 107 -6.03 17.62 12.37
N LEU A 108 -6.21 18.13 13.59
CA LEU A 108 -6.10 17.33 14.81
C LEU A 108 -7.16 16.22 14.84
N LEU A 109 -8.43 16.55 14.59
CA LEU A 109 -9.52 15.57 14.56
C LEU A 109 -9.28 14.48 13.50
N TRP A 110 -8.87 14.89 12.30
CA TRP A 110 -8.54 13.95 11.23
C TRP A 110 -7.34 13.06 11.58
N SER A 111 -6.30 13.63 12.20
CA SER A 111 -5.11 12.88 12.64
C SER A 111 -5.45 11.87 13.73
N LEU A 112 -6.29 12.24 14.70
CA LEU A 112 -6.80 11.32 15.71
C LEU A 112 -7.65 10.21 15.09
N GLY A 113 -8.44 10.52 14.05
CA GLY A 113 -9.20 9.53 13.30
C GLY A 113 -8.31 8.50 12.59
N LEU A 114 -7.23 8.96 11.95
CA LEU A 114 -6.21 8.10 11.34
C LEU A 114 -5.49 7.23 12.37
N LEU A 115 -5.13 7.79 13.53
CA LEU A 115 -4.52 7.03 14.62
C LEU A 115 -5.44 5.92 15.12
N ALA A 116 -6.74 6.21 15.28
CA ALA A 116 -7.73 5.20 15.67
C ALA A 116 -7.82 4.06 14.64
N ALA A 117 -7.84 4.39 13.34
CA ALA A 117 -7.82 3.39 12.28
C ALA A 117 -6.52 2.56 12.26
N GLY A 118 -5.36 3.20 12.46
CA GLY A 118 -4.07 2.51 12.59
C GLY A 118 -4.01 1.55 13.78
N LEU A 119 -4.55 1.96 14.93
CA LEU A 119 -4.68 1.11 16.10
C LEU A 119 -5.64 -0.06 15.83
N ALA A 120 -6.76 0.17 15.14
CA ALA A 120 -7.70 -0.88 14.77
C ALA A 120 -7.02 -1.97 13.91
N ALA A 121 -6.20 -1.56 12.93
CA ALA A 121 -5.42 -2.48 12.10
C ALA A 121 -4.39 -3.26 12.94
N TRP A 122 -3.71 -2.59 13.88
CA TRP A 122 -2.76 -3.23 14.78
C TRP A 122 -3.42 -4.32 15.65
N PHE A 123 -4.54 -4.00 16.32
CA PHE A 123 -5.27 -4.95 17.16
C PHE A 123 -5.96 -6.06 16.35
N GLY A 124 -6.32 -5.79 15.08
CA GLY A 124 -6.88 -6.79 14.17
C GLY A 124 -5.88 -7.88 13.73
N SER A 125 -4.57 -7.61 13.80
CA SER A 125 -3.52 -8.53 13.35
C SER A 125 -3.08 -9.56 14.42
N GLY A 126 -3.44 -9.36 15.69
CA GLY A 126 -2.97 -10.18 16.83
C GLY A 126 -3.70 -11.51 17.05
N GLY A 127 -4.83 -11.75 16.37
CA GLY A 127 -5.71 -12.89 16.65
C GLY A 127 -5.31 -14.24 16.06
N SER A 128 -4.36 -14.29 15.11
CA SER A 128 -4.05 -15.53 14.37
C SER A 128 -3.01 -16.44 15.05
N ALA A 129 -2.34 -15.98 16.11
CA ALA A 129 -1.25 -16.73 16.74
C ALA A 129 -1.70 -17.71 17.85
N VAL A 130 -2.96 -17.65 18.29
CA VAL A 130 -3.43 -18.42 19.46
C VAL A 130 -4.09 -19.76 19.06
N GLY A 131 -4.35 -20.01 17.77
CA GLY A 131 -5.09 -21.20 17.30
C GLY A 131 -4.29 -22.37 16.73
N GLN A 132 -2.94 -22.34 16.72
CA GLN A 132 -2.12 -23.36 16.03
C GLN A 132 -1.24 -24.25 16.93
N VAL A 133 -1.54 -24.38 18.23
CA VAL A 133 -0.77 -25.27 19.14
C VAL A 133 -1.40 -26.66 19.33
N SER A 134 -2.55 -26.98 18.71
CA SER A 134 -3.25 -28.27 18.97
C SER A 134 -3.06 -29.39 17.94
N ASN A 135 -2.04 -29.32 17.07
CA ASN A 135 -1.72 -30.44 16.16
C ASN A 135 -0.22 -30.79 16.21
N LEU A 136 0.22 -31.32 17.34
CA LEU A 136 1.41 -32.19 17.36
C LEU A 136 0.93 -33.63 17.09
N PRO A 137 1.57 -34.38 16.18
CA PRO A 137 1.23 -35.78 15.96
C PRO A 137 1.51 -36.60 17.23
N ASN A 138 0.54 -37.45 17.61
CA ASN A 138 0.69 -38.46 18.65
C ASN A 138 1.98 -39.27 18.43
N VAL A 139 2.96 -39.08 19.30
CA VAL A 139 4.09 -40.01 19.46
C VAL A 139 3.59 -41.12 20.38
N PRO A 140 3.76 -42.42 20.03
CA PRO A 140 3.45 -43.50 20.96
C PRO A 140 4.50 -43.48 22.08
N GLU A 141 4.07 -43.26 23.32
CA GLU A 141 4.91 -43.44 24.50
C GLU A 141 5.05 -44.93 24.80
N GLU A 142 6.18 -45.53 24.42
CA GLU A 142 6.71 -46.71 25.10
C GLU A 142 7.42 -46.24 26.38
N GLY A 143 6.95 -46.74 27.53
CA GLY A 143 7.47 -46.38 28.85
C GLY A 143 8.89 -46.90 29.14
N PRO A 144 9.42 -46.57 30.32
CA PRO A 144 9.48 -47.65 31.31
C PRO A 144 9.00 -47.25 32.70
N LYS A 145 8.53 -48.28 33.40
CA LYS A 145 7.99 -48.30 34.76
C LYS A 145 9.04 -47.92 35.82
N GLY A 146 8.62 -47.13 36.81
CA GLY A 146 9.11 -47.28 38.19
C GLY A 146 9.46 -45.98 38.92
N LEU A 147 9.10 -45.98 40.23
CA LEU A 147 9.24 -44.96 41.28
C LEU A 147 8.36 -43.71 41.09
N GLY A 148 7.44 -43.35 41.98
CA GLY A 148 7.36 -43.62 43.41
C GLY A 148 7.28 -42.27 44.12
N ASP A 149 6.10 -41.97 44.68
CA ASP A 149 5.79 -40.84 45.57
C ASP A 149 6.05 -39.41 45.08
N LEU A 150 4.97 -38.61 45.05
CA LEU A 150 4.77 -37.54 46.03
C LEU A 150 3.31 -37.06 45.94
N ARG A 151 2.54 -37.42 46.98
CA ARG A 151 1.23 -36.85 47.28
C ARG A 151 1.38 -35.41 47.76
N GLY A 152 0.45 -34.55 47.33
CA GLY A 152 -0.03 -33.44 48.14
C GLY A 152 0.08 -32.06 47.50
N VAL A 153 -1.06 -31.50 47.12
CA VAL A 153 -1.69 -30.29 47.70
C VAL A 153 -2.53 -29.62 46.61
N GLY A 154 -3.83 -29.53 46.85
CA GLY A 154 -4.77 -28.78 46.03
C GLY A 154 -4.78 -27.29 46.35
N SER A 155 -4.99 -26.47 45.32
CA SER A 155 -5.68 -25.17 45.30
C SER A 155 -5.69 -24.75 43.83
N GLY A 156 -6.81 -24.59 43.12
CA GLY A 156 -7.87 -23.67 43.48
C GLY A 156 -7.39 -22.23 43.26
N GLY A 157 -7.53 -21.69 42.04
CA GLY A 157 -7.56 -20.24 41.82
C GLY A 157 -6.50 -19.64 40.87
N SER A 158 -7.01 -18.77 39.98
CA SER A 158 -6.31 -17.68 39.26
C SER A 158 -5.58 -17.98 37.95
N GLY A 159 -6.37 -18.24 36.90
CA GLY A 159 -5.97 -18.04 35.49
C GLY A 159 -5.91 -16.57 35.07
N VAL A 160 -5.08 -15.74 35.74
CA VAL A 160 -4.96 -14.29 35.45
C VAL A 160 -3.49 -13.84 35.26
N GLY A 161 -2.56 -14.77 35.00
CA GLY A 161 -1.12 -14.48 34.99
C GLY A 161 -0.40 -14.35 33.64
N GLN A 162 -1.08 -14.45 32.48
CA GLN A 162 -0.43 -14.29 31.17
C GLN A 162 -0.72 -12.91 30.53
N VAL A 163 -0.46 -11.85 31.28
CA VAL A 163 -0.38 -10.50 30.72
C VAL A 163 1.00 -10.33 30.09
N LEU A 164 1.02 -10.38 28.75
CA LEU A 164 1.87 -9.58 27.86
C LEU A 164 3.38 -9.50 28.20
N ASN A 165 4.14 -10.50 27.77
CA ASN A 165 5.60 -10.43 27.70
C ASN A 165 6.05 -9.58 26.47
N LEU A 166 5.77 -8.28 26.50
CA LEU A 166 5.95 -7.32 25.41
C LEU A 166 7.36 -6.66 25.22
N PRO A 167 8.40 -6.73 26.08
CA PRO A 167 9.60 -5.92 25.83
C PRO A 167 10.64 -6.53 24.86
N ASN A 168 10.55 -7.81 24.51
CA ASN A 168 11.68 -8.53 23.90
C ASN A 168 11.58 -8.77 22.39
N ALA A 169 10.53 -8.27 21.73
CA ALA A 169 10.37 -8.43 20.29
C ALA A 169 11.50 -7.73 19.52
N TRP A 170 11.87 -6.49 19.87
CA TRP A 170 12.94 -5.73 19.20
C TRP A 170 14.35 -6.28 19.50
N ARG A 171 14.58 -6.82 20.71
CA ARG A 171 15.87 -7.46 21.09
C ARG A 171 16.17 -8.75 20.30
N ARG A 172 15.16 -9.38 19.69
CA ARG A 172 15.30 -10.63 18.90
C ARG A 172 15.57 -10.39 17.41
N TRP A 173 15.45 -9.16 16.91
CA TRP A 173 15.66 -8.82 15.50
C TRP A 173 17.11 -9.04 15.03
N PRO A 174 18.16 -8.69 15.82
CA PRO A 174 19.54 -8.94 15.41
C PRO A 174 19.84 -10.44 15.26
N GLY A 175 19.26 -11.29 16.11
CA GLY A 175 19.42 -12.74 16.06
C GLY A 175 18.72 -13.37 14.85
N ARG A 176 17.49 -12.94 14.52
CA ARG A 176 16.76 -13.45 13.35
C ARG A 176 17.43 -13.11 12.01
N LEU A 177 18.04 -11.93 11.90
CA LEU A 177 18.72 -11.51 10.67
C LEU A 177 19.98 -12.35 10.39
N ARG A 178 20.70 -12.77 11.44
CA ARG A 178 21.93 -13.59 11.33
C ARG A 178 21.69 -15.01 10.81
N HIS A 179 20.47 -15.53 10.97
CA HIS A 179 20.10 -16.88 10.52
C HIS A 179 19.33 -16.89 9.19
N LEU A 180 19.18 -15.74 8.52
CA LEU A 180 18.53 -15.71 7.21
C LEU A 180 19.42 -16.42 6.17
N PRO A 181 18.83 -17.25 5.30
CA PRO A 181 19.59 -17.95 4.27
C PRO A 181 20.23 -16.93 3.33
N ARG A 182 21.45 -17.22 2.85
CA ARG A 182 22.21 -16.36 1.91
C ARG A 182 21.37 -15.87 0.73
N ARG A 183 20.41 -16.68 0.26
CA ARG A 183 19.48 -16.34 -0.81
C ARG A 183 18.60 -15.13 -0.49
N THR A 184 18.15 -14.95 0.75
CA THR A 184 17.35 -13.81 1.19
C THR A 184 18.17 -12.53 1.21
N TRP A 185 19.44 -12.60 1.64
CA TRP A 185 20.35 -11.46 1.60
C TRP A 185 20.69 -11.02 0.17
N ILE A 186 20.95 -11.97 -0.73
CA ILE A 186 21.14 -11.68 -2.15
C ILE A 186 19.90 -10.99 -2.73
N GLU A 187 18.73 -11.53 -2.43
CA GLU A 187 17.47 -10.97 -2.89
C GLU A 187 17.21 -9.55 -2.37
N ALA A 188 17.44 -9.30 -1.08
CA ALA A 188 17.36 -7.96 -0.50
C ALA A 188 18.38 -7.01 -1.16
N GLY A 189 19.61 -7.48 -1.38
CA GLY A 189 20.65 -6.72 -2.08
C GLY A 189 20.25 -6.34 -3.51
N ILE A 190 19.60 -7.23 -4.25
CA ILE A 190 19.07 -6.94 -5.60
C ILE A 190 17.97 -5.87 -5.52
N VAL A 191 17.04 -5.98 -4.57
CA VAL A 191 15.96 -4.97 -4.42
C VAL A 191 16.53 -3.60 -4.06
N VAL A 192 17.52 -3.56 -3.17
CA VAL A 192 18.24 -2.32 -2.82
C VAL A 192 18.95 -1.77 -4.07
N ALA A 193 19.65 -2.60 -4.83
CA ALA A 193 20.31 -2.17 -6.07
C ALA A 193 19.32 -1.62 -7.10
N LEU A 194 18.16 -2.25 -7.28
CA LEU A 194 17.10 -1.74 -8.17
C LEU A 194 16.51 -0.41 -7.67
N THR A 195 16.36 -0.26 -6.36
CA THR A 195 15.87 0.98 -5.74
C THR A 195 16.90 2.11 -5.90
N LEU A 196 18.19 1.81 -5.75
CA LEU A 196 19.27 2.77 -5.98
C LEU A 196 19.41 3.14 -7.45
N LEU A 197 19.27 2.18 -8.37
CA LEU A 197 19.19 2.43 -9.80
C LEU A 197 18.02 3.38 -10.10
N ALA A 198 16.84 3.06 -9.59
CA ALA A 198 15.64 3.87 -9.73
C ALA A 198 15.86 5.30 -9.21
N ALA A 199 16.47 5.46 -8.04
CA ALA A 199 16.82 6.75 -7.47
C ALA A 199 17.83 7.50 -8.35
N SER A 200 18.90 6.86 -8.82
CA SER A 200 19.89 7.53 -9.68
C SER A 200 19.27 8.09 -10.96
N LEU A 201 18.37 7.34 -11.60
CA LEU A 201 17.67 7.77 -12.81
C LEU A 201 16.72 8.94 -12.56
N ARG A 202 16.11 8.99 -11.36
CA ARG A 202 15.12 10.02 -11.00
C ARG A 202 15.74 11.28 -10.41
N PHE A 203 16.84 11.18 -9.67
CA PHE A 203 17.52 12.31 -9.03
C PHE A 203 18.59 12.96 -9.91
N SER A 204 19.13 12.24 -10.90
CA SER A 204 20.13 12.81 -11.81
C SER A 204 19.55 14.02 -12.54
N ALA A 205 20.32 15.12 -12.57
CA ALA A 205 19.96 16.35 -13.29
C ALA A 205 18.53 16.86 -13.00
N LEU A 206 18.02 16.66 -11.79
CA LEU A 206 16.61 16.93 -11.45
C LEU A 206 16.20 18.40 -11.69
N GLY A 207 17.14 19.33 -11.53
CA GLY A 207 16.93 20.76 -11.77
C GLY A 207 17.01 21.20 -13.23
N SER A 208 17.55 20.37 -14.13
CA SER A 208 17.78 20.71 -15.54
C SER A 208 17.09 19.77 -16.53
N VAL A 209 16.54 18.65 -16.07
CA VAL A 209 15.81 17.69 -16.90
C VAL A 209 14.56 17.21 -16.15
N PRO A 210 13.34 17.50 -16.67
CA PRO A 210 13.08 18.29 -17.88
C PRO A 210 13.57 19.75 -17.77
N TYR A 211 14.04 20.31 -18.89
CA TYR A 211 14.63 21.66 -18.95
C TYR A 211 13.60 22.75 -18.64
N THR A 212 12.38 22.58 -19.15
CA THR A 212 11.28 23.49 -18.90
C THR A 212 10.56 23.11 -17.62
N VAL A 213 10.09 24.13 -16.91
CA VAL A 213 9.07 23.98 -15.86
C VAL A 213 7.73 24.24 -16.54
N GLY A 214 6.89 23.20 -16.60
CA GLY A 214 5.56 23.32 -17.19
C GLY A 214 4.65 24.23 -16.37
N GLY A 215 3.58 24.76 -16.97
CA GLY A 215 2.63 25.64 -16.28
C GLY A 215 2.03 25.00 -15.02
N ASP A 216 1.59 23.74 -15.13
CA ASP A 216 1.00 23.00 -14.00
C ASP A 216 2.03 22.78 -12.88
N GLU A 217 3.26 22.42 -13.24
CA GLU A 217 4.38 22.24 -12.30
C GLU A 217 4.72 23.55 -11.57
N ALA A 218 4.82 24.65 -12.32
CA ALA A 218 5.06 25.98 -11.75
C ALA A 218 3.93 26.36 -10.77
N TRP A 219 2.68 26.05 -11.11
CA TRP A 219 1.54 26.33 -10.25
C TRP A 219 1.57 25.53 -8.94
N HIS A 220 1.94 24.25 -8.99
CA HIS A 220 2.18 23.46 -7.78
C HIS A 220 3.29 24.07 -6.91
N GLY A 221 4.36 24.58 -7.53
CA GLY A 221 5.42 25.31 -6.83
C GLY A 221 4.93 26.58 -6.13
N LEU A 222 4.11 27.39 -6.81
CA LEU A 222 3.52 28.60 -6.22
C LEU A 222 2.62 28.29 -5.03
N LEU A 223 1.74 27.28 -5.14
CA LEU A 223 0.88 26.88 -4.01
C LEU A 223 1.67 26.27 -2.85
N ALA A 224 2.74 25.52 -3.14
CA ALA A 224 3.65 25.04 -2.10
C ALA A 224 4.38 26.18 -1.37
N ARG A 225 4.75 27.27 -2.08
CA ARG A 225 5.29 28.49 -1.46
C ARG A 225 4.24 29.20 -0.59
N GLN A 226 2.98 29.26 -1.02
CA GLN A 226 1.91 29.81 -0.18
C GLN A 226 1.75 29.02 1.12
N VAL A 227 1.91 27.70 1.11
CA VAL A 227 1.96 26.90 2.34
C VAL A 227 3.16 27.29 3.21
N LEU A 228 4.35 27.47 2.61
CA LEU A 228 5.56 27.88 3.34
C LEU A 228 5.43 29.25 4.01
N HIS A 229 4.83 30.21 3.33
CA HIS A 229 4.62 31.57 3.85
C HIS A 229 3.40 31.67 4.77
N GLY A 230 2.66 30.57 4.97
CA GLY A 230 1.46 30.56 5.81
C GLY A 230 0.31 31.35 5.20
N GLU A 231 0.24 31.45 3.88
CA GLU A 231 -0.88 32.04 3.13
C GLU A 231 -1.94 30.97 2.82
N LEU A 232 -1.50 29.75 2.48
CA LEU A 232 -2.37 28.58 2.33
C LEU A 232 -2.26 27.73 3.61
N ARG A 233 -3.31 27.76 4.44
CA ARG A 233 -3.33 27.12 5.76
C ARG A 233 -4.27 25.91 5.85
N ASN A 234 -5.22 25.82 4.94
CA ASN A 234 -6.25 24.80 4.94
C ASN A 234 -5.89 23.66 3.97
N PRO A 235 -5.67 22.41 4.43
CA PRO A 235 -5.35 21.27 3.57
C PRO A 235 -6.58 20.51 3.05
N PHE A 236 -7.79 20.88 3.49
CA PHE A 236 -9.04 20.13 3.22
C PHE A 236 -9.95 20.82 2.20
N VAL A 237 -9.38 21.72 1.40
CA VAL A 237 -10.07 22.47 0.36
C VAL A 237 -9.50 22.11 -1.01
N MET A 238 -10.30 22.34 -2.04
CA MET A 238 -9.86 22.14 -3.42
C MET A 238 -9.09 23.38 -3.89
N GLY A 239 -7.93 23.15 -4.50
CA GLY A 239 -7.04 24.16 -5.07
C GLY A 239 -7.10 24.16 -6.60
N TYR A 240 -5.94 24.43 -7.21
CA TYR A 240 -5.76 24.37 -8.66
C TYR A 240 -6.30 23.08 -9.27
N MET A 241 -7.01 23.20 -10.39
CA MET A 241 -7.64 22.06 -11.10
C MET A 241 -8.45 21.14 -10.18
N SER A 242 -9.04 21.69 -9.12
CA SER A 242 -9.79 20.94 -8.11
C SER A 242 -8.98 19.87 -7.37
N MET A 243 -7.64 20.03 -7.28
CA MET A 243 -6.81 19.14 -6.49
C MET A 243 -6.89 19.43 -5.00
N PRO A 244 -6.92 18.40 -4.13
CA PRO A 244 -6.83 18.59 -2.69
C PRO A 244 -5.55 19.34 -2.29
N THR A 245 -5.72 20.42 -1.53
CA THR A 245 -4.61 21.30 -1.10
C THR A 245 -3.59 20.62 -0.17
N ALA A 246 -3.97 19.53 0.51
CA ALA A 246 -3.06 18.71 1.31
C ALA A 246 -1.80 18.28 0.53
N PHE A 247 -1.90 18.12 -0.79
CA PHE A 247 -0.77 17.77 -1.65
C PHE A 247 0.41 18.76 -1.54
N TYR A 248 0.15 20.03 -1.22
CA TYR A 248 1.19 21.07 -1.22
C TYR A 248 2.08 21.07 0.03
N TRP A 249 1.71 20.36 1.11
CA TRP A 249 2.52 20.25 2.32
C TRP A 249 3.84 19.48 2.13
N PRO A 250 3.86 18.26 1.55
CA PRO A 250 5.13 17.59 1.28
C PRO A 250 6.03 18.39 0.31
N LEU A 251 5.43 19.11 -0.65
CA LEU A 251 6.16 20.00 -1.56
C LEU A 251 6.75 21.20 -0.80
N SER A 252 5.98 21.82 0.10
CA SER A 252 6.44 22.95 0.90
C SER A 252 7.62 22.54 1.79
N TRP A 253 7.54 21.39 2.46
CA TRP A 253 8.65 20.86 3.26
C TRP A 253 9.91 20.61 2.41
N ALA A 254 9.76 20.09 1.20
CA ALA A 254 10.89 19.88 0.31
C ALA A 254 11.50 21.20 -0.17
N LEU A 255 10.70 22.22 -0.50
CA LEU A 255 11.20 23.56 -0.80
C LEU A 255 11.97 24.18 0.39
N ARG A 256 11.53 23.91 1.63
CA ARG A 256 12.26 24.36 2.83
C ARG A 256 13.56 23.60 3.06
N LEU A 257 13.57 22.28 2.84
CA LEU A 257 14.71 21.41 3.19
C LEU A 257 15.75 21.29 2.07
N ALA A 258 15.32 21.22 0.81
CA ALA A 258 16.16 21.07 -0.37
C ALA A 258 16.34 22.39 -1.15
N GLY A 259 15.79 23.49 -0.62
CA GLY A 259 15.90 24.84 -1.19
C GLY A 259 14.73 25.19 -2.10
N ASP A 260 14.35 26.47 -2.08
CA ASP A 260 13.24 27.02 -2.86
C ASP A 260 13.62 27.12 -4.36
N SER A 261 13.61 25.97 -5.03
CA SER A 261 14.10 25.78 -6.39
C SER A 261 13.34 24.66 -7.10
N VAL A 262 13.54 24.53 -8.42
CA VAL A 262 13.00 23.42 -9.22
C VAL A 262 13.45 22.06 -8.67
N VAL A 263 14.69 21.96 -8.16
CA VAL A 263 15.18 20.75 -7.51
C VAL A 263 14.32 20.44 -6.29
N GLY A 264 14.16 21.41 -5.38
CA GLY A 264 13.38 21.22 -4.16
C GLY A 264 11.92 20.84 -4.44
N LEU A 265 11.32 21.41 -5.49
CA LEU A 265 9.97 21.07 -5.93
C LEU A 265 9.84 19.62 -6.43
N ARG A 266 10.86 19.10 -7.13
CA ARG A 266 10.83 17.77 -7.76
C ARG A 266 11.31 16.64 -6.84
N VAL A 267 12.05 16.93 -5.77
CA VAL A 267 12.56 15.93 -4.82
C VAL A 267 11.45 14.97 -4.31
N PRO A 268 10.26 15.45 -3.89
CA PRO A 268 9.20 14.56 -3.42
C PRO A 268 8.78 13.51 -4.46
N ALA A 269 8.60 13.92 -5.71
CA ALA A 269 8.23 13.03 -6.80
C ALA A 269 9.32 11.98 -7.07
N ALA A 270 10.60 12.39 -7.03
CA ALA A 270 11.72 11.50 -7.22
C ALA A 270 11.84 10.46 -6.08
N LEU A 271 11.61 10.88 -4.83
CA LEU A 271 11.54 9.99 -3.67
C LEU A 271 10.39 8.98 -3.82
N VAL A 272 9.18 9.48 -4.05
CA VAL A 272 7.95 8.67 -4.17
C VAL A 272 8.10 7.65 -5.29
N GLY A 273 8.51 8.07 -6.48
CA GLY A 273 8.72 7.17 -7.61
C GLY A 273 9.80 6.11 -7.38
N SER A 274 10.81 6.42 -6.57
CA SER A 274 11.85 5.45 -6.17
C SER A 274 11.32 4.44 -5.15
N LEU A 275 10.55 4.89 -4.16
CA LEU A 275 9.94 4.04 -3.12
C LEU A 275 8.85 3.11 -3.66
N THR A 276 8.22 3.46 -4.80
CA THR A 276 7.28 2.58 -5.49
C THR A 276 7.92 1.29 -5.97
N VAL A 277 9.24 1.28 -6.26
CA VAL A 277 9.96 0.08 -6.75
C VAL A 277 10.03 -1.05 -5.72
N PRO A 278 10.57 -0.85 -4.49
CA PRO A 278 10.59 -1.91 -3.49
C PRO A 278 9.18 -2.32 -3.07
N LEU A 279 8.22 -1.39 -3.06
CA LEU A 279 6.83 -1.71 -2.74
C LEU A 279 6.18 -2.61 -3.81
N LEU A 280 6.34 -2.28 -5.10
CA LEU A 280 5.88 -3.12 -6.20
C LEU A 280 6.51 -4.51 -6.10
N TYR A 281 7.80 -4.59 -5.79
CA TYR A 281 8.47 -5.85 -5.59
C TYR A 281 7.82 -6.67 -4.46
N LEU A 282 7.57 -6.06 -3.29
CA LEU A 282 6.97 -6.76 -2.14
C LEU A 282 5.57 -7.28 -2.46
N PHE A 283 4.76 -6.48 -3.16
CA PHE A 283 3.42 -6.85 -3.61
C PHE A 283 3.44 -7.93 -4.70
N ALA A 284 4.22 -7.74 -5.76
CA ALA A 284 4.32 -8.73 -6.83
C ALA A 284 4.92 -10.06 -6.33
N ARG A 285 5.79 -10.02 -5.32
CA ARG A 285 6.38 -11.21 -4.70
C ARG A 285 5.34 -12.04 -3.97
N SER A 286 4.37 -11.43 -3.27
CA SER A 286 3.33 -12.19 -2.57
C SER A 286 2.38 -12.89 -3.55
N LEU A 287 2.13 -12.28 -4.71
CA LEU A 287 1.19 -12.81 -5.70
C LEU A 287 1.81 -13.82 -6.68
N TRP A 288 2.98 -13.52 -7.24
CA TRP A 288 3.56 -14.26 -8.37
C TRP A 288 4.97 -14.79 -8.12
N GLY A 289 5.48 -14.59 -6.90
CA GLY A 289 6.81 -15.04 -6.50
C GLY A 289 7.96 -14.19 -7.03
N ARG A 290 9.18 -14.61 -6.70
CA ARG A 290 10.39 -13.80 -6.82
C ARG A 290 10.73 -13.35 -8.24
N ARG A 291 10.69 -14.27 -9.22
CA ARG A 291 11.15 -13.97 -10.59
C ARG A 291 10.30 -12.86 -11.22
N THR A 292 8.98 -13.00 -11.15
CA THR A 292 8.03 -12.00 -11.66
C THR A 292 8.18 -10.67 -10.93
N ALA A 293 8.35 -10.69 -9.60
CA ALA A 293 8.53 -9.48 -8.81
C ALA A 293 9.79 -8.70 -9.18
N LEU A 294 10.91 -9.39 -9.40
CA LEU A 294 12.17 -8.74 -9.82
C LEU A 294 12.05 -8.14 -11.22
N LEU A 295 11.41 -8.85 -12.16
CA LEU A 295 11.18 -8.32 -13.51
C LEU A 295 10.25 -7.11 -13.49
N ALA A 296 9.17 -7.14 -12.70
CA ALA A 296 8.26 -6.02 -12.54
C ALA A 296 8.95 -4.80 -11.91
N ALA A 297 9.77 -5.01 -10.87
CA ALA A 297 10.54 -3.96 -10.23
C ALA A 297 11.59 -3.34 -11.16
N LEU A 298 12.32 -4.17 -11.92
CA LEU A 298 13.26 -3.70 -12.94
C LEU A 298 12.55 -2.89 -14.03
N PHE A 299 11.40 -3.36 -14.51
CA PHE A 299 10.59 -2.66 -15.49
C PHE A 299 10.16 -1.28 -14.97
N LEU A 300 9.59 -1.19 -13.76
CA LEU A 300 9.20 0.09 -13.16
C LEU A 300 10.40 1.01 -12.88
N ALA A 301 11.54 0.45 -12.51
CA ALA A 301 12.75 1.21 -12.23
C ALA A 301 13.28 1.94 -13.48
N ALA A 302 13.24 1.28 -14.63
CA ALA A 302 13.87 1.71 -15.89
C ALA A 302 12.91 2.22 -16.97
N TRP A 303 11.59 2.00 -16.83
CA TRP A 303 10.61 2.47 -17.81
C TRP A 303 10.49 4.00 -17.79
N ASP A 304 10.53 4.58 -18.99
CA ASP A 304 10.58 6.03 -19.22
C ASP A 304 9.42 6.80 -18.56
N TYR A 305 8.19 6.29 -18.63
CA TYR A 305 7.01 7.02 -18.18
C TYR A 305 7.01 7.28 -16.65
N PRO A 306 7.21 6.27 -15.77
CA PRO A 306 7.42 6.50 -14.34
C PRO A 306 8.62 7.41 -14.06
N ILE A 307 9.71 7.32 -14.81
CA ILE A 307 10.88 8.19 -14.63
C ILE A 307 10.50 9.65 -14.93
N HIS A 308 9.79 9.90 -16.03
CA HIS A 308 9.34 11.23 -16.41
C HIS A 308 8.50 11.88 -15.31
N TYR A 309 7.44 11.22 -14.84
CA TYR A 309 6.58 11.76 -13.78
C TYR A 309 7.26 11.81 -12.40
N SER A 310 8.28 10.98 -12.16
CA SER A 310 9.13 11.10 -10.97
C SER A 310 10.04 12.34 -11.00
N ARG A 311 10.12 13.04 -12.14
CA ARG A 311 10.96 14.23 -12.34
C ARG A 311 10.14 15.50 -12.52
N LEU A 312 8.85 15.45 -12.19
CA LEU A 312 7.94 16.60 -12.20
C LEU A 312 7.44 16.85 -10.79
N GLY A 313 7.30 18.12 -10.40
CA GLY A 313 6.66 18.58 -9.16
C GLY A 313 5.14 18.37 -9.12
N ALA A 314 4.65 17.26 -9.66
CA ALA A 314 3.24 16.93 -9.84
C ALA A 314 2.84 15.68 -9.05
N ASN A 315 1.54 15.47 -8.88
CA ASN A 315 0.99 14.39 -8.06
C ASN A 315 0.91 13.03 -8.77
N ASN A 316 1.07 12.96 -10.10
CA ASN A 316 0.81 11.74 -10.87
C ASN A 316 1.58 10.51 -10.37
N ILE A 317 2.83 10.69 -9.93
CA ILE A 317 3.67 9.57 -9.46
C ILE A 317 3.30 9.07 -8.06
N TRP A 318 2.47 9.81 -7.33
CA TRP A 318 2.01 9.43 -5.99
C TRP A 318 0.93 8.36 -6.04
N ASP A 319 0.11 8.35 -7.08
CA ASP A 319 -0.99 7.38 -7.21
C ASP A 319 -0.49 5.94 -7.24
N PRO A 320 0.53 5.55 -8.05
CA PRO A 320 1.08 4.20 -8.02
C PRO A 320 1.54 3.75 -6.64
N LEU A 321 2.17 4.65 -5.85
CA LEU A 321 2.63 4.32 -4.50
C LEU A 321 1.44 4.01 -3.59
N PHE A 322 0.45 4.90 -3.51
CA PHE A 322 -0.69 4.72 -2.62
C PHE A 322 -1.61 3.57 -3.05
N VAL A 323 -1.81 3.39 -4.35
CA VAL A 323 -2.56 2.24 -4.90
C VAL A 323 -1.85 0.93 -4.53
N LEU A 324 -0.53 0.84 -4.71
CA LEU A 324 0.21 -0.35 -4.31
C LEU A 324 0.20 -0.56 -2.79
N LEU A 325 0.26 0.49 -1.98
CA LEU A 325 0.14 0.37 -0.52
C LEU A 325 -1.22 -0.19 -0.14
N ALA A 326 -2.30 0.34 -0.73
CA ALA A 326 -3.66 -0.14 -0.49
C ALA A 326 -3.83 -1.60 -0.93
N LEU A 327 -3.38 -1.95 -2.13
CA LEU A 327 -3.45 -3.32 -2.64
C LEU A 327 -2.58 -4.29 -1.81
N TRP A 328 -1.41 -3.85 -1.39
CA TRP A 328 -0.52 -4.65 -0.54
C TRP A 328 -1.09 -4.85 0.86
N ALA A 329 -1.71 -3.83 1.44
CA ALA A 329 -2.43 -3.95 2.72
C ALA A 329 -3.61 -4.93 2.59
N LEU A 330 -4.43 -4.80 1.52
CA LEU A 330 -5.55 -5.69 1.24
C LEU A 330 -5.11 -7.15 1.01
N ASP A 331 -3.96 -7.37 0.39
CA ASP A 331 -3.39 -8.71 0.21
C ASP A 331 -2.93 -9.31 1.55
N ARG A 332 -2.54 -8.48 2.53
CA ARG A 332 -2.04 -8.91 3.83
C ARG A 332 -3.14 -9.09 4.89
N GLY A 333 -4.30 -8.46 4.73
CA GLY A 333 -5.47 -8.59 5.61
C GLY A 333 -5.73 -7.34 6.43
#